data_AF-A0A530AKM8-F1
#
_entry.id   AF-A0A530AKM8-F1
#
_cell.length_a   1.000
_cell.length_b   1.000
_cell.length_c   1.000
_cell.angle_alpha   90.00
_cell.angle_beta   90.00
_cell.angle_gamma   90.00
#
_symmetry.space_group_name_H-M   'P 1'
#
loop_
_entity.id
_entity.type
_entity.pdbx_description
1 polymer ?
#
loop_
_entity_poly.entity_id
_entity_poly.type
_entity_poly.pdbx_seq_one_letter_code
_entity_poly.pdbx_strand_id
1 'polypeptide(L)'
;MTLRYPLAPTQTGNHLSMSDVSGELVYRRGKEVGKAVYQNRALSKDGISERLFAFLFSGLVYPQIWEDPDVDMEAMQLGAGHRVVTIASGGCNILAYLTRSPARIDAVDLNAAHIALNRMKLEAVRHLPSQGDL
;
A
#
# COMPACT_ATOMS: atom_id res chain seq x y z
N MET A 1 0.00 -27.65 10.55
CA MET A 1 -0.77 -26.70 9.71
C MET A 1 0.22 -26.04 8.77
N THR A 2 0.15 -26.34 7.46
CA THR A 2 1.05 -25.74 6.47
C THR A 2 0.60 -24.30 6.22
N LEU A 3 1.48 -23.32 6.42
CA LEU A 3 1.17 -21.92 6.09
C LEU A 3 0.91 -21.83 4.59
N ARG A 4 -0.21 -21.22 4.20
CA ARG A 4 -0.55 -20.95 2.78
C ARG A 4 0.53 -20.11 2.09
N TYR A 5 1.22 -19.28 2.87
CA TYR A 5 2.39 -18.50 2.46
C TYR A 5 3.60 -18.95 3.29
N PRO A 6 4.34 -19.99 2.87
CA PRO A 6 5.58 -20.36 3.54
C PRO A 6 6.59 -19.22 3.37
N LEU A 7 7.13 -18.74 4.49
CA LEU A 7 8.21 -17.75 4.47
C LEU A 7 9.39 -18.33 3.67
N ALA A 8 10.08 -17.50 2.89
CA ALA A 8 11.25 -17.97 2.17
C ALA A 8 12.29 -18.54 3.17
N PRO A 9 13.07 -19.58 2.79
CA PRO A 9 13.97 -20.31 3.69
C PRO A 9 15.01 -19.45 4.44
N THR A 10 15.23 -18.21 3.99
CA THR A 10 16.20 -17.25 4.53
C THR A 10 15.59 -16.10 5.34
N GLN A 11 14.27 -16.09 5.62
CA GLN A 11 13.62 -15.07 6.46
C GLN A 11 13.82 -15.29 7.98
N THR A 12 15.01 -15.64 8.44
CA THR A 12 15.33 -15.78 9.88
C THR A 12 15.71 -14.47 10.58
N GLY A 13 15.52 -13.33 9.91
CA GLY A 13 15.63 -12.00 10.51
C GLY A 13 14.68 -11.03 9.82
N ASN A 14 13.73 -10.47 10.56
CA ASN A 14 12.77 -9.49 10.05
C ASN A 14 13.45 -8.13 9.83
N HIS A 15 14.32 -8.01 8.81
CA HIS A 15 14.78 -6.69 8.35
C HIS A 15 13.87 -6.17 7.23
N LEU A 16 12.56 -6.17 7.45
CA LEU A 16 11.68 -5.29 6.68
C LEU A 16 12.17 -3.87 6.98
N SER A 17 12.54 -3.07 5.99
CA SER A 17 12.88 -1.67 6.19
C SER A 17 12.00 -0.85 5.26
N MET A 18 11.19 0.04 5.83
CA MET A 18 10.41 0.97 5.04
C MET A 18 11.22 2.26 4.95
N SER A 19 11.69 2.58 3.76
CA SER A 19 12.26 3.90 3.48
C SER A 19 11.15 4.79 2.94
N ASP A 20 10.81 5.83 3.69
CA ASP A 20 9.90 6.86 3.21
C ASP A 20 10.65 7.88 2.36
N VAL A 21 10.50 7.81 1.05
CA VAL A 21 11.05 8.81 0.12
C VAL A 21 10.12 10.04 0.02
N SER A 22 8.98 10.04 0.74
CA SER A 22 8.00 11.13 0.75
C SER A 22 8.35 12.25 1.75
N GLY A 23 9.53 12.21 2.38
CA GLY A 23 9.97 13.17 3.40
C GLY A 23 9.94 14.65 2.99
N GLU A 24 9.80 14.96 1.70
CA GLU A 24 9.61 16.32 1.18
C GLU A 24 8.14 16.69 0.90
N LEU A 25 7.22 15.72 0.85
CA LEU A 25 5.78 15.99 0.73
C LEU A 25 5.19 16.22 2.13
N VAL A 26 5.19 17.48 2.55
CA VAL A 26 4.34 17.96 3.66
C VAL A 26 2.96 17.30 3.55
N TYR A 27 2.53 16.60 4.60
CA TYR A 27 1.20 16.00 4.71
C TYR A 27 0.13 17.06 4.41
N ARG A 28 -0.36 17.06 3.18
CA ARG A 28 -1.43 17.96 2.71
C ARG A 28 -2.56 17.11 2.20
N ARG A 29 -3.46 16.78 3.13
CA ARG A 29 -4.66 15.98 2.86
C ARG A 29 -5.33 16.44 1.57
N GLY A 30 -5.48 15.51 0.61
CA GLY A 30 -6.22 15.73 -0.63
C GLY A 30 -5.57 16.64 -1.68
N LYS A 31 -4.37 17.23 -1.46
CA LYS A 31 -3.76 18.13 -2.45
C LYS A 31 -3.31 17.39 -3.71
N GLU A 32 -2.67 16.24 -3.56
CA GLU A 32 -2.18 15.46 -4.71
C GLU A 32 -3.31 14.76 -5.45
N VAL A 33 -4.31 14.22 -4.72
CA VAL A 33 -5.56 13.74 -5.32
C VAL A 33 -6.23 14.85 -6.12
N GLY A 34 -6.43 16.03 -5.51
CA GLY A 34 -7.03 17.18 -6.19
C GLY A 34 -6.29 17.60 -7.45
N LYS A 35 -4.95 17.73 -7.41
CA LYS A 35 -4.15 18.02 -8.61
C LYS A 35 -4.33 17.00 -9.73
N ALA A 36 -4.50 15.73 -9.38
CA ALA A 36 -4.67 14.66 -10.37
C ALA A 36 -6.05 14.70 -11.04
N VAL A 37 -7.11 15.07 -10.31
CA VAL A 37 -8.48 15.04 -10.83
C VAL A 37 -9.06 16.37 -11.29
N TYR A 38 -8.48 17.53 -10.93
CA TYR A 38 -9.01 18.82 -11.36
C TYR A 38 -8.69 19.10 -12.84
N GLN A 39 -9.69 19.01 -13.70
CA GLN A 39 -9.58 19.26 -15.14
C GLN A 39 -10.45 20.45 -15.59
N ASN A 40 -11.45 20.83 -14.79
CA ASN A 40 -12.45 21.84 -15.15
C ASN A 40 -12.39 23.10 -14.29
N ARG A 41 -13.03 24.18 -14.77
CA ARG A 41 -13.20 25.41 -13.99
C ARG A 41 -13.97 25.10 -12.71
N ALA A 42 -13.51 25.64 -11.59
CA ALA A 42 -14.03 25.35 -10.25
C ALA A 42 -15.54 25.52 -10.06
N LEU A 43 -16.17 26.46 -10.78
CA LEU A 43 -17.60 26.79 -10.67
C LEU A 43 -18.46 26.13 -11.76
N SER A 44 -17.88 25.26 -12.58
CA SER A 44 -18.67 24.41 -13.50
C SER A 44 -19.25 23.21 -12.75
N LYS A 45 -20.30 22.59 -13.29
CA LYS A 45 -20.88 21.36 -12.73
C LYS A 45 -19.82 20.26 -12.58
N ASP A 46 -18.97 20.11 -13.59
CA ASP A 46 -17.90 19.11 -13.61
C ASP A 46 -16.80 19.46 -12.58
N GLY A 47 -16.38 20.73 -12.51
CA GLY A 47 -15.38 21.17 -11.52
C GLY A 47 -15.84 21.08 -10.06
N ILE A 48 -17.14 21.27 -9.78
CA ILE A 48 -17.71 21.02 -8.45
C ILE A 48 -17.66 19.52 -8.12
N SER A 49 -18.03 18.68 -9.10
CA SER A 49 -18.02 17.22 -8.95
C SER A 49 -16.60 16.69 -8.71
N GLU A 50 -15.60 17.20 -9.43
CA GLU A 50 -14.18 16.87 -9.24
C GLU A 50 -13.68 17.22 -7.84
N ARG A 51 -14.09 18.37 -7.30
CA ARG A 51 -13.74 18.81 -5.93
C ARG A 51 -14.41 17.97 -4.86
N LEU A 52 -15.67 17.62 -5.07
CA LEU A 52 -16.39 16.71 -4.18
C LEU A 52 -15.74 15.32 -4.19
N PHE A 53 -15.39 14.82 -5.38
CA PHE A 53 -14.64 13.57 -5.53
C PHE A 53 -13.31 13.63 -4.77
N ALA A 54 -12.47 14.65 -5.02
CA ALA A 54 -11.18 14.79 -4.36
C ALA A 54 -11.33 14.87 -2.83
N PHE A 55 -12.38 15.52 -2.34
CA PHE A 55 -12.69 15.58 -0.92
C PHE A 55 -13.04 14.19 -0.36
N LEU A 56 -13.97 13.47 -0.98
CA LEU A 56 -14.39 12.13 -0.55
C LEU A 56 -13.22 11.13 -0.59
N PHE A 57 -12.34 11.24 -1.59
CA PHE A 57 -11.18 10.38 -1.79
C PHE A 57 -9.92 10.84 -1.01
N SER A 58 -10.01 11.91 -0.20
CA SER A 58 -8.92 12.36 0.67
C SER A 58 -8.91 11.73 2.08
N GLY A 59 -9.87 10.84 2.35
CA GLY A 59 -9.95 10.03 3.57
C GLY A 59 -9.51 8.58 3.33
N LEU A 60 -9.77 7.67 4.27
CA LEU A 60 -9.46 6.26 4.07
C LEU A 60 -10.58 5.59 3.25
N VAL A 61 -10.32 5.38 1.96
CA VAL A 61 -11.22 4.70 1.01
C VAL A 61 -10.54 3.44 0.50
N TYR A 62 -11.27 2.42 0.07
CA TYR A 62 -10.66 1.14 -0.35
C TYR A 62 -9.59 0.59 0.62
N PRO A 63 -9.86 0.50 1.95
CA PRO A 63 -8.87 0.07 2.95
C PRO A 63 -8.48 -1.41 2.83
N GLN A 64 -9.16 -2.14 1.95
CA GLN A 64 -8.90 -3.52 1.59
C GLN A 64 -9.05 -3.69 0.08
N ILE A 65 -8.14 -4.47 -0.47
CA ILE A 65 -8.03 -4.85 -1.88
C ILE A 65 -8.74 -6.22 -2.04
N TRP A 66 -9.43 -6.44 -3.16
CA TRP A 66 -10.24 -7.64 -3.41
C TRP A 66 -9.51 -8.69 -4.26
N GLU A 67 -8.36 -8.31 -4.80
CA GLU A 67 -7.47 -9.10 -5.64
C GLU A 67 -6.95 -10.33 -4.88
N ASP A 68 -6.81 -11.45 -5.58
CA ASP A 68 -6.19 -12.66 -5.04
C ASP A 68 -4.66 -12.57 -5.19
N PRO A 69 -3.90 -12.39 -4.09
CA PRO A 69 -2.47 -12.24 -4.18
C PRO A 69 -1.77 -13.51 -4.66
N ASP A 70 -2.38 -14.69 -4.58
CA ASP A 70 -1.78 -15.92 -5.11
C ASP A 70 -1.74 -15.89 -6.64
N VAL A 71 -2.82 -15.44 -7.27
CA VAL A 71 -2.90 -15.27 -8.73
C VAL A 71 -1.90 -14.21 -9.19
N ASP A 72 -1.79 -13.09 -8.47
CA ASP A 72 -0.81 -12.04 -8.77
C ASP A 72 0.63 -12.56 -8.72
N MET A 73 0.98 -13.27 -7.63
CA MET A 73 2.33 -13.79 -7.43
C MET A 73 2.69 -14.89 -8.42
N GLU A 74 1.72 -15.75 -8.79
CA GLU A 74 1.90 -16.75 -9.84
C GLU A 74 2.15 -16.10 -11.19
N ALA A 75 1.29 -15.15 -11.58
CA ALA A 75 1.40 -14.45 -12.86
C ALA A 75 2.73 -13.69 -12.99
N MET A 76 3.21 -13.06 -11.91
CA MET A 76 4.49 -12.37 -11.87
C MET A 76 5.70 -13.31 -11.69
N GLN A 77 5.47 -14.58 -11.36
CA GLN A 77 6.51 -15.50 -10.88
C GLN A 77 7.34 -14.86 -9.75
N LEU A 78 6.66 -14.20 -8.80
CA LEU A 78 7.30 -13.34 -7.81
C LEU A 78 8.24 -14.13 -6.89
N GLY A 79 9.50 -13.71 -6.79
CA GLY A 79 10.50 -14.35 -5.95
C GLY A 79 11.59 -13.41 -5.46
N ALA A 80 12.63 -14.02 -4.88
CA ALA A 80 13.77 -13.30 -4.34
C ALA A 80 14.53 -12.52 -5.42
N GLY A 81 15.05 -11.34 -5.06
CA GLY A 81 15.77 -10.48 -6.00
C GLY A 81 14.87 -9.56 -6.84
N HIS A 82 13.56 -9.84 -6.93
CA HIS A 82 12.63 -8.99 -7.70
C HIS A 82 12.41 -7.63 -7.04
N ARG A 83 12.14 -6.62 -7.87
CA ARG A 83 11.76 -5.27 -7.45
C ARG A 83 10.38 -4.97 -8.00
N VAL A 84 9.42 -4.69 -7.13
CA VAL A 84 8.00 -4.52 -7.49
C VAL A 84 7.58 -3.08 -7.25
N VAL A 85 6.82 -2.51 -8.18
CA VAL A 85 6.07 -1.27 -7.95
C VAL A 85 4.59 -1.66 -7.82
N THR A 86 3.91 -1.15 -6.80
CA THR A 86 2.48 -1.44 -6.59
C THR A 86 1.75 -0.23 -6.02
N ILE A 87 0.45 -0.14 -6.28
CA ILE A 87 -0.41 0.89 -5.70
C ILE A 87 -0.61 0.55 -4.23
N ALA A 88 -0.33 1.49 -3.32
CA ALA A 88 -0.31 1.18 -1.90
C ALA A 88 -1.69 0.77 -1.36
N SER A 89 -2.73 1.56 -1.67
CA SER A 89 -4.14 1.25 -1.37
C SER A 89 -4.32 0.69 0.06
N GLY A 90 -5.15 -0.33 0.24
CA GLY A 90 -5.33 -1.02 1.51
C GLY A 90 -4.10 -1.79 2.02
N GLY A 91 -3.06 -2.00 1.22
CA GLY A 91 -1.79 -2.60 1.67
C GLY A 91 -1.71 -4.11 1.80
N CYS A 92 -2.81 -4.83 1.54
CA CYS A 92 -2.86 -6.29 1.65
C CYS A 92 -1.89 -6.95 0.66
N ASN A 93 -1.84 -6.46 -0.59
CA ASN A 93 -0.94 -6.99 -1.60
C ASN A 93 0.53 -6.78 -1.24
N ILE A 94 0.90 -5.63 -0.66
CA ILE A 94 2.27 -5.38 -0.20
C ILE A 94 2.68 -6.45 0.82
N LEU A 95 1.85 -6.67 1.85
CA LEU A 95 2.15 -7.67 2.88
C LEU A 95 2.21 -9.09 2.30
N ALA A 96 1.32 -9.42 1.37
CA ALA A 96 1.34 -10.72 0.69
C ALA A 96 2.61 -10.90 -0.15
N TYR A 97 3.00 -9.91 -0.95
CA TYR A 97 4.19 -9.95 -1.79
C TYR A 97 5.48 -10.05 -0.97
N LEU A 98 5.54 -9.43 0.22
CA LEU A 98 6.68 -9.55 1.14
C LEU A 98 6.96 -11.00 1.57
N THR A 99 5.95 -11.88 1.57
CA THR A 99 6.13 -13.31 1.88
C THR A 99 7.07 -14.01 0.89
N ARG A 100 7.20 -13.49 -0.34
CA ARG A 100 8.10 -14.02 -1.39
C ARG A 100 9.52 -13.47 -1.31
N SER A 101 9.81 -12.61 -0.33
CA SER A 101 11.13 -12.00 -0.12
C SER A 101 11.70 -11.24 -1.34
N PRO A 102 10.92 -10.37 -2.01
CA PRO A 102 11.47 -9.52 -3.06
C PRO A 102 12.58 -8.63 -2.50
N ALA A 103 13.51 -8.20 -3.35
CA ALA A 103 14.57 -7.28 -2.96
C ALA A 103 14.02 -5.90 -2.56
N ARG A 104 12.93 -5.45 -3.17
CA ARG A 104 12.29 -4.16 -2.88
C ARG A 104 10.84 -4.12 -3.35
N ILE A 105 9.98 -3.45 -2.59
CA ILE A 105 8.65 -3.03 -3.03
C ILE A 105 8.54 -1.51 -2.91
N ASP A 106 8.23 -0.85 -4.02
CA ASP A 106 7.90 0.56 -4.09
C ASP A 106 6.38 0.73 -4.10
N ALA A 107 5.82 1.09 -2.94
CA ALA A 107 4.39 1.29 -2.75
C ALA A 107 4.03 2.76 -2.96
N VAL A 108 3.19 3.05 -3.96
CA VAL A 108 2.86 4.42 -4.37
C VAL A 108 1.38 4.70 -4.22
N ASP A 109 1.02 5.87 -3.69
CA ASP A 109 -0.38 6.30 -3.59
C ASP A 109 -0.48 7.83 -3.55
N LEU A 110 -1.52 8.36 -4.16
CA LEU A 110 -1.85 9.80 -4.09
C LEU A 110 -2.51 10.15 -2.75
N ASN A 111 -3.11 9.18 -2.09
CA ASN A 111 -3.79 9.32 -0.82
C ASN A 111 -2.86 8.97 0.35
N ALA A 112 -2.42 10.01 1.05
CA ALA A 112 -1.56 9.87 2.22
C ALA A 112 -2.17 9.00 3.34
N ALA A 113 -3.51 8.89 3.43
CA ALA A 113 -4.16 8.01 4.40
C ALA A 113 -3.84 6.54 4.15
N HIS A 114 -3.72 6.12 2.88
CA HIS A 114 -3.34 4.76 2.52
C HIS A 114 -1.89 4.50 2.93
N ILE A 115 -0.97 5.43 2.65
CA ILE A 115 0.43 5.31 3.06
C ILE A 115 0.56 5.20 4.58
N ALA A 116 -0.20 5.99 5.33
CA ALA A 116 -0.23 5.91 6.80
C ALA A 116 -0.76 4.56 7.29
N LEU A 117 -1.85 4.04 6.69
CA LEU A 117 -2.38 2.71 7.01
C LEU A 117 -1.34 1.61 6.76
N ASN A 118 -0.65 1.68 5.62
CA ASN A 118 0.40 0.72 5.24
C ASN A 118 1.54 0.69 6.25
N ARG A 119 2.03 1.87 6.69
CA ARG A 119 3.03 1.99 7.76
C ARG A 119 2.54 1.32 9.03
N MET A 120 1.33 1.64 9.46
CA MET A 120 0.75 1.06 10.66
C MET A 120 0.66 -0.47 10.58
N LYS A 121 0.25 -1.03 9.43
CA LYS A 121 0.18 -2.48 9.24
C LYS A 121 1.55 -3.15 9.28
N LEU A 122 2.58 -2.55 8.67
CA LEU A 122 3.95 -3.05 8.75
C LEU A 122 4.47 -3.03 10.19
N GLU A 123 4.27 -1.94 10.92
CA GLU A 123 4.66 -1.86 12.33
C GLU A 123 3.89 -2.85 13.20
N ALA A 124 2.60 -3.07 12.92
CA ALA A 124 1.81 -4.09 13.60
C ALA A 124 2.40 -5.49 13.41
N VAL A 125 2.80 -5.85 12.19
CA VAL A 125 3.45 -7.15 11.90
C VAL A 125 4.79 -7.32 12.64
N ARG A 126 5.51 -6.23 12.93
CA ARG A 126 6.80 -6.28 13.67
C ARG A 126 6.63 -6.42 15.18
N HIS A 127 5.61 -5.78 15.72
CA HIS A 127 5.56 -5.45 17.15
C HIS A 127 4.40 -6.09 17.89
N LEU A 128 3.31 -6.43 17.19
CA LEU A 128 2.19 -7.11 17.83
C LEU A 128 2.47 -8.62 17.95
N PRO A 129 1.97 -9.26 19.02
CA PRO A 129 2.02 -10.71 19.15
C PRO A 129 1.29 -11.37 17.97
N SER A 130 1.83 -12.48 17.51
CA SER A 130 1.16 -13.36 16.56
C SER A 130 0.06 -14.16 17.26
N GLN A 131 -0.82 -14.78 16.47
CA GLN A 131 -1.81 -15.73 17.01
C GLN A 131 -1.16 -16.85 17.83
N GLY A 132 0.06 -17.27 17.49
CA GLY A 132 0.77 -18.33 18.21
C GLY A 132 1.35 -17.88 19.56
N ASP A 133 1.39 -16.58 19.83
CA ASP A 133 1.89 -15.99 21.08
C ASP A 133 0.76 -15.77 22.12
N LEU A 134 -0.50 -16.01 21.75
CA LEU A 134 -1.70 -15.92 22.59
C LEU A 134 -2.08 -17.30 23.16
#